data_AF-A0A1G0GUE2-F1
#
_entry.id   AF-A0A1G0GUE2-F1
#
_cell.length_a   1.000
_cell.length_b   1.000
_cell.length_c   1.000
_cell.angle_alpha   90.00
_cell.angle_beta   90.00
_cell.angle_gamma   90.00
#
_symmetry.space_group_name_H-M   'P 1'
#
loop_
_entity.id
_entity.type
_entity.pdbx_description
1 polymer ?
#
loop_
_entity_poly.entity_id
_entity_poly.type
_entity_poly.pdbx_seq_one_letter_code
_entity_poly.pdbx_strand_id
1 'polypeptide(L)'
;MSSPMLKHKIEMKRLEARISTEKKKFLQHAADLVGRSLTDFVVHSAYEAATRVIKEYEQIRLSLKDRDVFIKVLLNPPLPSKALLNITKKYKRNVLSK
;
A
#
# COMPACT_ATOMS: atom_id res chain seq x y z
N MET A 1 -28.27 -16.56 -20.85
CA MET A 1 -27.09 -15.66 -20.90
C MET A 1 -26.34 -15.85 -19.60
N SER A 2 -25.33 -16.73 -19.58
CA SER A 2 -24.54 -17.00 -18.38
C SER A 2 -23.19 -16.31 -18.55
N SER A 3 -22.98 -15.20 -17.84
CA SER A 3 -21.70 -14.50 -17.80
C SER A 3 -20.61 -15.42 -17.22
N PRO A 4 -19.47 -15.63 -17.91
CA PRO A 4 -18.41 -16.45 -17.36
C PRO A 4 -17.77 -15.72 -16.19
N MET A 5 -17.91 -16.26 -14.97
CA MET A 5 -17.07 -15.86 -13.85
C MET A 5 -15.62 -16.20 -14.21
N LEU A 6 -14.80 -15.17 -14.38
CA LEU A 6 -13.34 -15.30 -14.50
C LEU A 6 -12.83 -16.09 -13.30
N LYS A 7 -12.54 -17.38 -13.48
CA LYS A 7 -11.78 -18.18 -12.52
C LYS A 7 -10.39 -17.58 -12.44
N HIS A 8 -10.16 -16.71 -11.47
CA HIS A 8 -8.81 -16.24 -11.17
C HIS A 8 -8.02 -17.46 -10.66
N LYS A 9 -7.18 -18.02 -11.53
CA LYS A 9 -6.29 -19.13 -11.17
C LYS A 9 -5.34 -18.60 -10.09
N ILE A 10 -5.43 -19.15 -8.88
CA ILE A 10 -4.47 -18.83 -7.82
C ILE A 10 -3.11 -19.38 -8.25
N GLU A 11 -2.20 -18.49 -8.64
CA GLU A 11 -0.85 -18.85 -9.04
C GLU A 11 0.03 -18.97 -7.78
N MET A 12 0.42 -20.19 -7.42
CA MET A 12 1.34 -20.42 -6.30
C MET A 12 2.78 -20.18 -6.76
N LYS A 13 3.45 -19.19 -6.14
CA LYS A 13 4.87 -18.90 -6.36
C LYS A 13 5.69 -19.24 -5.12
N ARG A 14 6.93 -19.68 -5.32
CA ARG A 14 7.87 -19.97 -4.24
C ARG A 14 8.60 -18.70 -3.82
N LEU A 15 8.69 -18.49 -2.51
CA LEU A 15 9.56 -17.49 -1.91
C LEU A 15 10.83 -18.19 -1.43
N GLU A 16 11.96 -17.91 -2.09
CA GLU A 16 13.25 -18.50 -1.74
C GLU A 16 14.05 -17.55 -0.84
N ALA A 17 14.49 -18.05 0.32
CA ALA A 17 15.35 -17.31 1.24
C ALA A 17 16.31 -18.25 1.94
N ARG A 18 17.58 -17.83 2.07
CA ARG A 18 18.58 -18.51 2.89
C ARG A 18 18.71 -17.80 4.23
N ILE A 19 18.64 -18.56 5.31
CA ILE A 19 18.79 -18.06 6.68
C ILE A 19 19.84 -18.89 7.43
N SER A 20 20.47 -18.29 8.43
CA SER A 20 21.38 -19.02 9.31
C SER A 20 20.61 -20.00 10.20
N THR A 21 21.32 -21.01 10.70
CA THR A 21 20.78 -22.00 11.64
C THR A 21 20.15 -21.34 12.87
N GLU A 22 20.80 -20.32 13.42
CA GLU A 22 20.30 -19.60 14.60
C GLU A 22 18.99 -18.85 14.31
N LYS A 23 18.89 -18.20 13.14
CA LYS A 23 17.62 -17.57 12.71
C LYS A 23 16.51 -18.60 12.53
N LYS A 24 16.83 -19.77 11.94
CA LYS A 24 15.85 -20.84 11.78
C LYS A 24 15.32 -21.35 13.13
N LYS A 25 16.21 -21.60 14.10
CA LYS A 25 15.82 -22.04 15.45
C LYS A 25 14.92 -21.02 16.14
N PHE A 26 15.28 -19.74 16.04
CA PHE A 26 14.50 -18.67 16.65
C PHE A 26 13.10 -18.55 16.03
N LEU A 27 13.01 -18.58 14.69
CA LEU A 27 11.72 -18.57 13.99
C LEU A 27 10.89 -19.82 14.29
N GLN A 28 11.52 -20.99 14.42
CA GLN A 28 10.83 -22.23 14.78
C GLN A 28 10.22 -22.12 16.18
N HIS A 29 11.00 -21.65 17.16
CA HIS A 29 10.51 -21.45 18.51
C HIS A 29 9.31 -20.49 18.54
N ALA A 30 9.39 -19.37 17.80
CA ALA A 30 8.27 -18.46 17.66
C ALA A 30 7.03 -19.13 17.04
N ALA A 31 7.20 -19.93 15.99
CA ALA A 31 6.12 -20.68 15.35
C ALA A 31 5.46 -21.70 16.31
N ASP A 32 6.27 -22.39 17.11
CA ASP A 32 5.80 -23.35 18.11
C ASP A 32 4.95 -22.67 19.19
N LEU A 33 5.36 -21.48 19.66
CA LEU A 33 4.63 -20.69 20.66
C LEU A 33 3.23 -20.28 20.18
N VAL A 34 3.07 -19.96 18.89
CA VAL A 34 1.76 -19.62 18.31
C VAL A 34 1.02 -20.82 17.70
N GLY A 35 1.55 -22.04 17.86
CA GLY A 35 0.91 -23.28 17.44
C GLY A 35 0.78 -23.43 15.92
N ARG A 36 1.77 -22.96 15.14
CA ARG A 36 1.75 -23.01 13.66
C ARG A 36 3.01 -23.65 13.11
N SER A 37 2.95 -24.15 11.88
CA SER A 37 4.16 -24.58 11.17
C SER A 37 5.11 -23.41 10.93
N LEU A 38 6.42 -23.66 10.88
CA LEU A 38 7.42 -22.63 10.58
C LEU A 38 7.14 -21.93 9.24
N THR A 39 6.75 -22.69 8.21
CA THR A 39 6.44 -22.12 6.89
C THR A 39 5.26 -21.17 6.96
N ASP A 40 4.17 -21.59 7.60
CA ASP A 40 2.98 -20.74 7.77
C ASP A 40 3.30 -19.50 8.60
N PHE A 41 4.02 -19.65 9.71
CA PHE A 41 4.48 -18.54 10.54
C PHE A 41 5.29 -17.51 9.73
N VAL A 42 6.25 -17.96 8.93
CA VAL A 42 7.11 -17.06 8.14
C VAL A 42 6.31 -16.35 7.04
N VAL A 43 5.47 -17.08 6.29
CA VAL A 43 4.65 -16.49 5.22
C VAL A 43 3.68 -15.46 5.80
N HIS A 44 2.99 -15.82 6.89
CA HIS A 44 2.06 -14.92 7.56
C HIS A 44 2.77 -13.67 8.11
N SER A 45 3.89 -13.85 8.81
CA SER A 45 4.66 -12.73 9.38
C SER A 45 5.20 -11.79 8.30
N ALA A 46 5.68 -12.34 7.18
CA ALA A 46 6.12 -11.55 6.03
C ALA A 46 4.97 -10.76 5.41
N TYR A 47 3.79 -11.37 5.26
CA TYR A 47 2.60 -10.71 4.74
C TYR A 47 2.11 -9.57 5.66
N GLU A 48 2.08 -9.80 6.98
CA GLU A 48 1.72 -8.76 7.94
C GLU A 48 2.71 -7.59 7.92
N ALA A 49 4.01 -7.87 7.87
CA ALA A 49 5.05 -6.84 7.78
C ALA A 49 4.90 -6.02 6.49
N ALA A 50 4.72 -6.69 5.35
CA ALA A 50 4.48 -6.02 4.08
C ALA A 50 3.22 -5.15 4.12
N THR A 51 2.12 -5.65 4.71
CA THR A 51 0.88 -4.90 4.87
C THR A 51 1.08 -3.63 5.69
N ARG A 52 1.87 -3.69 6.77
CA ARG A 52 2.19 -2.50 7.58
C ARG A 52 2.97 -1.47 6.77
N VAL A 53 4.01 -1.90 6.04
CA VAL A 53 4.81 -1.02 5.19
C VAL A 53 3.95 -0.36 4.12
N ILE A 54 3.15 -1.13 3.39
CA ILE A 54 2.27 -0.59 2.35
C ILE A 54 1.31 0.44 2.94
N LYS A 55 0.67 0.13 4.08
CA LYS A 55 -0.22 1.07 4.74
C LYS A 55 0.47 2.35 5.17
N GLU A 56 1.71 2.25 5.67
CA GLU A 56 2.49 3.41 6.09
C GLU A 56 2.83 4.35 4.93
N TYR A 57 3.15 3.80 3.76
CA TYR A 57 3.57 4.61 2.61
C TYR A 57 2.42 5.04 1.69
N GLU A 58 1.33 4.27 1.62
CA GLU A 58 0.24 4.51 0.67
C GLU A 58 -1.02 5.10 1.31
N GLN A 59 -1.17 5.07 2.64
CA GLN A 59 -2.36 5.58 3.31
C GLN A 59 -2.08 6.90 4.03
N ILE A 60 -2.80 7.95 3.63
CA ILE A 60 -2.85 9.21 4.37
C ILE A 60 -3.88 9.06 5.48
N ARG A 61 -3.42 9.10 6.74
CA ARG A 61 -4.29 9.18 7.91
C ARG A 61 -4.55 10.64 8.25
N LEU A 62 -5.80 11.08 8.08
CA LEU A 62 -6.24 12.41 8.46
C LEU A 62 -6.72 12.42 9.91
N SER A 63 -6.38 13.47 10.67
CA SER A 63 -7.06 13.75 11.94
C SER A 63 -8.54 14.08 11.67
N LEU A 64 -9.40 14.07 12.70
CA LEU A 64 -10.80 14.46 12.53
C LEU A 64 -10.92 15.88 11.92
N LYS A 65 -10.08 16.81 12.38
CA LYS A 65 -10.04 18.17 11.86
C LYS A 65 -9.61 18.22 10.39
N ASP A 66 -8.55 17.47 10.03
CA ASP A 66 -8.06 17.45 8.65
C ASP A 66 -9.07 16.77 7.72
N ARG A 67 -9.79 15.76 8.21
CA ARG A 67 -10.87 15.09 7.48
C ARG A 67 -11.99 16.08 7.16
N ASP A 68 -12.43 16.88 8.13
CA ASP A 68 -13.50 17.85 7.92
C ASP A 68 -13.09 18.94 6.92
N VAL A 69 -11.84 19.41 7.00
CA VAL A 69 -11.27 20.34 6.00
C VAL A 69 -11.22 19.69 4.63
N PHE A 70 -10.71 18.46 4.54
CA PHE A 70 -10.59 17.72 3.29
C PHE A 70 -11.95 17.49 2.62
N ILE A 71 -12.95 17.02 3.37
CA ILE A 71 -14.32 16.82 2.87
C ILE A 71 -14.92 18.17 2.42
N LYS A 72 -14.76 19.23 3.21
CA LYS A 72 -15.27 20.55 2.85
C LYS A 72 -14.68 21.04 1.53
N VAL A 73 -13.38 20.86 1.32
CA VAL A 73 -12.68 21.23 0.08
C VAL A 73 -13.10 20.36 -1.10
N LEU A 74 -13.34 19.05 -0.90
CA LEU A 74 -13.84 18.17 -1.96
C LEU A 74 -15.25 18.55 -2.41
N LEU A 75 -16.15 18.86 -1.46
CA LEU A 75 -17.53 19.22 -1.75
C LEU A 75 -17.67 20.67 -2.27
N ASN A 76 -16.78 21.56 -1.83
CA ASN A 76 -16.79 22.98 -2.19
C ASN A 76 -15.37 23.40 -2.61
N PRO A 77 -14.92 23.00 -3.81
CA PRO A 77 -13.57 23.29 -4.26
C PRO A 77 -13.36 24.81 -4.36
N PRO A 78 -12.31 25.36 -3.72
CA PRO A 78 -12.02 26.79 -3.79
C PRO A 78 -11.53 27.17 -5.18
N LEU A 79 -11.72 28.44 -5.54
CA LEU A 79 -11.14 28.98 -6.77
C LEU A 79 -9.61 28.93 -6.71
N PRO A 80 -8.93 28.58 -7.82
CA PRO A 80 -7.48 28.52 -7.86
C PRO A 80 -6.87 29.91 -7.61
N SER A 81 -5.78 29.95 -6.84
CA SER A 81 -5.10 31.20 -6.52
C SER A 81 -4.46 31.83 -7.77
N LYS A 82 -4.27 33.16 -7.75
CA LYS A 82 -3.55 33.88 -8.82
C LYS A 82 -2.16 33.29 -9.09
N ALA A 83 -1.46 32.85 -8.03
CA ALA A 83 -0.16 32.18 -8.15
C ALA A 83 -0.25 30.84 -8.90
N LEU A 84 -1.23 30.00 -8.56
CA LEU A 84 -1.46 28.71 -9.23
C LEU A 84 -1.83 28.91 -10.71
N LEU A 85 -2.66 29.92 -11.01
CA LEU A 85 -3.01 30.29 -12.39
C LEU A 85 -1.79 30.77 -13.19
N ASN A 86 -0.87 31.53 -12.57
CA ASN A 86 0.35 31.99 -13.24
C ASN A 86 1.32 30.84 -13.53
N ILE A 87 1.50 29.90 -12.59
CA ILE A 87 2.36 28.71 -12.77
C ILE A 87 1.80 27.81 -13.89
N THR A 88 0.50 27.54 -13.88
CA THR A 88 -0.15 26.71 -14.92
C THR A 88 -0.07 27.35 -16.31
N LYS A 89 -0.23 28.67 -16.43
CA LYS A 89 -0.01 29.40 -17.69
C LYS A 89 1.43 29.22 -18.20
N LYS A 90 2.43 29.36 -17.31
CA LYS A 90 3.85 29.13 -17.65
C LYS A 90 4.11 27.69 -18.09
N TYR A 91 3.55 26.70 -17.38
CA TYR A 91 3.67 25.28 -17.74
C TYR A 91 3.07 24.98 -19.11
N LYS A 92 1.84 25.43 -19.39
CA LYS A 92 1.17 25.24 -20.70
C LYS A 92 1.99 25.84 -21.85
N ARG A 93 2.54 27.04 -21.65
CA ARG A 93 3.39 27.69 -22.66
C ARG A 93 4.66 26.90 -22.97
N ASN A 94 5.24 26.24 -21.98
CA ASN A 94 6.50 25.50 -22.13
C ASN A 94 6.31 24.07 -22.66
N VAL A 95 5.16 23.43 -22.39
CA VAL A 95 4.86 22.07 -22.83
C VAL A 95 4.18 22.02 -24.20
N LEU A 96 3.38 23.03 -24.56
CA LEU A 96 2.72 23.14 -25.88
C LEU A 96 3.56 23.88 -26.94
N SER A 97 4.80 24.26 -26.60
CA SER A 97 5.78 24.91 -27.49
C SER A 97 6.82 23.93 -28.04
N LYS A 98 6.65 22.63 -27.80
CA LYS A 98 7.40 21.53 -28.43
C LYS A 98 6.42 20.70 -29.26
#